data_AF-T1EGZ0-F1
#
_entry.id   AF-T1EGZ0-F1
#
_cell.length_a   1.000
_cell.length_b   1.000
_cell.length_c   1.000
_cell.angle_alpha   90.00
_cell.angle_beta   90.00
_cell.angle_gamma   90.00
#
_symmetry.space_group_name_H-M   'P 1'
#
loop_
_entity.id
_entity.type
_entity.pdbx_description
1 polymer ?
#
loop_
_entity_poly.entity_id
_entity_poly.type
_entity_poly.pdbx_seq_one_letter_code
_entity_poly.pdbx_strand_id
1 'polypeptide(L)'
;VNLFGGKFKQCLDANKVRVNVTDAANKTDCEAKFHLNYTWYNPKINFDNVLAGYLALFQVATFKGWVDIMDNAINSKPEEDQQPEHEVRSGMYMYFVFFIVFGAFFTLNLFIGVIIENFNMQKKKAGGSLEMLMTEDQKKYYNAMKKLGSKQPQKPIPKPKIKIQLLFFQLTTSQKFDIFIMIIILLNMMTMAIEHYDQSKTLEITLFYVNIVFVVIFSCECVMKLVGLRHYYFKQPWNVFDFVVVISSVLATAFLDQTEHMKDLPISPTLLRVVRVFRVGRILRLVKSAKGIRTLLFSLAV
;
A
#
# COMPACT_ATOMS: atom_id res chain seq x y z
N VAL A 1 29.73 -12.53 -20.76
CA VAL A 1 31.04 -13.19 -20.70
C VAL A 1 32.07 -12.43 -21.52
N ASN A 2 32.00 -12.41 -22.86
CA ASN A 2 33.02 -11.72 -23.69
C ASN A 2 33.28 -10.25 -23.33
N LEU A 3 32.25 -9.48 -22.96
CA LEU A 3 32.40 -8.05 -22.63
C LEU A 3 32.97 -7.78 -21.23
N PHE A 4 32.75 -8.69 -20.27
CA PHE A 4 32.86 -8.41 -18.83
C PHE A 4 33.57 -9.49 -18.00
N GLY A 5 33.83 -10.67 -18.56
CA GLY A 5 34.46 -11.78 -17.85
C GLY A 5 35.84 -11.38 -17.34
N GLY A 6 36.10 -11.62 -16.06
CA GLY A 6 37.35 -11.29 -15.38
C GLY A 6 37.54 -9.81 -15.03
N LYS A 7 36.67 -8.90 -15.49
CA LYS A 7 36.88 -7.44 -15.44
C LYS A 7 36.21 -6.74 -14.25
N PHE A 8 35.44 -7.47 -13.44
CA PHE A 8 34.69 -6.90 -12.30
C PHE A 8 35.50 -6.88 -11.00
N LYS A 9 36.71 -7.47 -11.01
CA LYS A 9 37.57 -7.51 -9.84
C LYS A 9 38.05 -6.11 -9.48
N GLN A 10 38.20 -5.86 -8.20
CA GLN A 10 38.61 -4.56 -7.67
C GLN A 10 39.40 -4.70 -6.37
N CYS A 11 40.33 -3.79 -6.16
CA CYS A 11 41.07 -3.64 -4.91
C CYS A 11 40.20 -2.90 -3.88
N LEU A 12 40.06 -3.51 -2.70
CA LEU A 12 39.35 -2.95 -1.55
C LEU A 12 40.32 -2.68 -0.40
N ASP A 13 40.07 -1.61 0.34
CA ASP A 13 40.79 -1.27 1.57
C ASP A 13 40.32 -2.10 2.78
N ALA A 14 40.88 -1.82 3.96
CA ALA A 14 40.50 -2.48 5.22
C ALA A 14 39.01 -2.32 5.57
N ASN A 15 38.35 -1.26 5.09
CA ASN A 15 36.93 -0.96 5.31
C ASN A 15 36.02 -1.50 4.20
N LYS A 16 36.56 -2.27 3.24
CA LYS A 16 35.87 -2.80 2.05
C LYS A 16 35.38 -1.71 1.08
N VAL A 17 36.03 -0.54 1.09
CA VAL A 17 35.80 0.54 0.14
C VAL A 17 36.77 0.39 -1.03
N ARG A 18 36.30 0.67 -2.23
CA ARG A 18 37.12 0.61 -3.45
C ARG A 18 38.23 1.67 -3.39
N VAL A 19 39.46 1.23 -3.63
CA VAL A 19 40.66 2.07 -3.66
C VAL A 19 40.77 2.82 -4.99
N ASN A 20 41.29 4.05 -4.97
CA ASN A 20 41.53 4.85 -6.18
C ASN A 20 42.63 4.25 -7.06
N VAL A 21 42.57 4.50 -8.36
CA VAL A 21 43.54 3.98 -9.35
C VAL A 21 44.96 4.49 -9.10
N THR A 22 45.11 5.68 -8.52
CA THR A 22 46.40 6.25 -8.13
C THR A 22 47.10 5.45 -7.03
N ASP A 23 46.32 4.81 -6.16
CA ASP A 23 46.82 4.10 -4.98
C ASP A 23 46.98 2.61 -5.24
N ALA A 24 46.25 2.04 -6.20
CA ALA A 24 46.43 0.67 -6.69
C ALA A 24 45.99 0.60 -8.16
N ALA A 25 46.94 0.56 -9.10
CA ALA A 25 46.61 0.61 -10.53
C ALA A 25 46.15 -0.74 -11.11
N ASN A 26 46.72 -1.84 -10.62
CA ASN A 26 46.45 -3.19 -11.08
C ASN A 26 46.46 -4.18 -9.90
N LYS A 27 46.12 -5.44 -10.20
CA LYS A 27 46.10 -6.53 -9.21
C LYS A 27 47.45 -6.68 -8.50
N THR A 28 48.57 -6.66 -9.22
CA THR A 28 49.91 -6.85 -8.65
C THR A 28 50.26 -5.74 -7.64
N ASP A 29 49.87 -4.50 -7.92
CA ASP A 29 50.07 -3.36 -7.02
C ASP A 29 49.17 -3.45 -5.77
N CYS A 30 47.92 -3.91 -5.94
CA CYS A 30 47.03 -4.20 -4.81
C CYS A 30 47.60 -5.31 -3.90
N GLU A 31 48.09 -6.39 -4.49
CA GLU A 31 48.67 -7.54 -3.76
C GLU A 31 50.01 -7.18 -3.09
N ALA A 32 50.81 -6.30 -3.69
CA ALA A 32 52.04 -5.76 -3.08
C ALA A 32 51.76 -4.93 -1.81
N LYS A 33 50.57 -4.32 -1.73
CA LYS A 33 50.11 -3.49 -0.61
C LYS A 33 49.31 -4.28 0.45
N PHE A 34 49.51 -5.60 0.52
CA PHE A 34 48.86 -6.45 1.52
C PHE A 34 49.08 -6.00 2.97
N HIS A 35 50.23 -5.38 3.28
CA HIS A 35 50.54 -4.84 4.60
C HIS A 35 49.59 -3.70 5.05
N LEU A 36 48.87 -3.07 4.12
CA LEU A 36 47.82 -2.06 4.37
C LEU A 36 46.41 -2.69 4.44
N ASN A 37 46.30 -4.02 4.52
CA ASN A 37 45.06 -4.80 4.46
C ASN A 37 44.27 -4.61 3.16
N TYR A 38 44.96 -4.39 2.04
CA TYR A 38 44.31 -4.33 0.73
C TYR A 38 44.00 -5.73 0.22
N THR A 39 42.81 -5.91 -0.37
CA THR A 39 42.36 -7.22 -0.88
C THR A 39 41.83 -7.09 -2.31
N TRP A 40 42.30 -7.99 -3.19
CA TRP A 40 41.77 -8.10 -4.55
C TRP A 40 40.50 -8.95 -4.55
N TYR A 41 39.34 -8.29 -4.63
CA TYR A 41 38.03 -8.90 -4.46
C TYR A 41 37.31 -9.07 -5.80
N ASN A 42 36.73 -10.25 -6.02
CA ASN A 42 35.81 -10.52 -7.12
C ASN A 42 34.36 -10.45 -6.62
N PRO A 43 33.51 -9.56 -7.16
CA PRO A 43 32.08 -9.56 -6.85
C PRO A 43 31.44 -10.93 -7.09
N LYS A 44 30.60 -11.38 -6.15
CA LYS A 44 29.91 -12.68 -6.22
C LYS A 44 29.02 -12.82 -7.46
N ILE A 45 28.44 -11.71 -7.93
CA ILE A 45 27.62 -11.65 -9.13
C ILE A 45 28.44 -10.96 -10.22
N ASN A 46 28.82 -11.73 -11.23
CA ASN A 46 29.72 -11.28 -12.28
C ASN A 46 29.39 -11.99 -13.61
N PHE A 47 30.25 -11.80 -14.61
CA PHE A 47 30.10 -12.39 -15.95
C PHE A 47 31.26 -13.33 -16.31
N ASP A 48 31.96 -13.89 -15.32
CA ASP A 48 33.12 -14.76 -15.54
C ASP A 48 32.72 -16.06 -16.27
N ASN A 49 31.53 -16.58 -15.93
CA ASN A 49 31.01 -17.82 -16.48
C ASN A 49 29.63 -17.56 -17.11
N VAL A 50 29.17 -18.43 -18.01
CA VAL A 50 27.82 -18.33 -18.59
C VAL A 50 26.74 -18.39 -17.50
N LEU A 51 26.86 -19.30 -16.52
CA LEU A 51 25.89 -19.44 -15.44
C LEU A 51 25.89 -18.24 -14.49
N ALA A 52 27.07 -17.72 -14.15
CA ALA A 52 27.21 -16.50 -13.35
C ALA A 52 26.60 -15.29 -14.07
N GLY A 53 26.85 -15.18 -15.39
CA GLY A 53 26.24 -14.19 -16.25
C GLY A 53 24.73 -14.33 -16.34
N TYR A 54 24.18 -15.55 -16.36
CA TYR A 54 22.73 -15.77 -16.33
C TYR A 54 22.12 -15.27 -15.02
N LEU A 55 22.78 -15.54 -13.88
CA LEU A 55 22.34 -15.04 -12.57
C LEU A 55 22.42 -13.50 -12.50
N ALA A 56 23.47 -12.90 -13.06
CA ALA A 56 23.60 -11.45 -13.17
C ALA A 56 22.49 -10.84 -14.03
N LEU A 57 22.21 -11.41 -15.21
CA LEU A 57 21.14 -10.99 -16.09
C LEU A 57 19.74 -11.19 -15.46
N PHE A 58 19.55 -12.22 -14.64
CA PHE A 58 18.32 -12.40 -13.87
C PHE A 58 18.11 -11.27 -12.84
N GLN A 59 19.16 -10.84 -12.14
CA GLN A 59 19.10 -9.68 -11.24
C GLN A 59 18.79 -8.38 -11.99
N VAL A 60 19.40 -8.20 -13.17
CA VAL A 60 19.09 -7.07 -14.06
C VAL A 60 17.63 -7.11 -14.53
N ALA A 61 17.13 -8.26 -14.97
CA ALA A 61 15.76 -8.43 -15.46
C ALA A 61 14.69 -8.19 -14.36
N THR A 62 15.04 -8.42 -13.09
CA THR A 62 14.14 -8.19 -11.93
C THR A 62 14.33 -6.81 -11.30
N PHE A 63 15.27 -6.00 -11.79
CA PHE A 63 15.64 -4.69 -11.25
C PHE A 63 16.07 -4.72 -9.77
N LYS A 64 16.66 -5.83 -9.30
CA LYS A 64 17.17 -5.97 -7.93
C LYS A 64 18.67 -6.25 -7.93
N GLY A 65 19.46 -5.39 -7.29
CA GLY A 65 20.93 -5.50 -7.29
C GLY A 65 21.60 -5.17 -8.62
N TRP A 66 20.82 -4.68 -9.60
CA TRP A 66 21.29 -4.39 -10.96
C TRP A 66 22.24 -3.18 -11.04
N VAL A 67 22.11 -2.23 -10.10
CA VAL A 67 22.96 -1.03 -10.02
C VAL A 67 24.42 -1.44 -9.81
N ASP A 68 24.70 -2.30 -8.82
CA ASP A 68 26.07 -2.77 -8.54
C ASP A 68 26.69 -3.50 -9.76
N ILE A 69 25.89 -4.27 -10.49
CA ILE A 69 26.33 -4.99 -11.70
C ILE A 69 26.67 -4.00 -12.82
N MET A 70 25.81 -3.00 -13.01
CA MET A 70 25.97 -1.97 -14.02
C MET A 70 27.17 -1.09 -13.71
N ASP A 71 27.32 -0.64 -12.46
CA ASP A 71 28.45 0.18 -12.01
C ASP A 71 29.78 -0.56 -12.21
N ASN A 72 29.84 -1.85 -11.88
CA ASN A 72 31.03 -2.67 -12.14
C ASN A 72 31.32 -2.82 -13.64
N ALA A 73 30.28 -2.90 -14.48
CA ALA A 73 30.42 -3.00 -15.94
C ALA A 73 30.90 -1.72 -16.61
N ILE A 74 30.46 -0.56 -16.13
CA ILE A 74 30.82 0.76 -16.66
C ILE A 74 32.21 1.17 -16.19
N ASN A 75 32.52 0.89 -14.93
CA ASN A 75 33.79 1.28 -14.34
C ASN A 75 34.95 0.35 -14.74
N SER A 76 34.66 -0.82 -15.28
CA SER A 76 35.70 -1.77 -15.66
C SER A 76 36.48 -1.34 -16.90
N LYS A 77 37.75 -1.73 -16.96
CA LYS A 77 38.66 -1.48 -18.08
C LYS A 77 38.61 -2.61 -19.13
N PRO A 78 39.11 -2.38 -20.35
CA PRO A 78 39.10 -3.40 -21.41
C PRO A 78 39.94 -4.64 -21.09
N GLU A 79 41.06 -4.46 -20.39
CA GLU A 79 41.98 -5.51 -19.94
C GLU A 79 41.55 -6.11 -18.60
N GLU A 80 41.93 -7.37 -18.36
CA GLU A 80 41.73 -8.04 -17.07
C GLU A 80 42.75 -7.57 -16.02
N ASP A 81 42.41 -7.77 -14.74
CA ASP A 81 43.27 -7.48 -13.59
C ASP A 81 43.75 -6.00 -13.45
N GLN A 82 43.07 -5.07 -14.13
CA GLN A 82 43.23 -3.62 -13.97
C GLN A 82 42.22 -3.08 -12.95
N GLN A 83 42.62 -2.10 -12.13
CA GLN A 83 41.69 -1.47 -11.20
C GLN A 83 40.62 -0.70 -11.98
N PRO A 84 39.32 -0.91 -11.69
CA PRO A 84 38.27 -0.15 -12.34
C PRO A 84 38.43 1.34 -12.02
N GLU A 85 37.94 2.19 -12.93
CA GLU A 85 37.97 3.65 -12.82
C GLU A 85 36.59 4.22 -13.13
N HIS A 86 36.24 5.37 -12.58
CA HIS A 86 34.88 5.90 -12.71
C HIS A 86 34.54 6.21 -14.18
N GLU A 87 33.45 5.62 -14.67
CA GLU A 87 32.84 5.93 -15.99
C GLU A 87 33.72 5.75 -17.24
N VAL A 88 34.75 4.89 -17.19
CA VAL A 88 35.64 4.66 -18.35
C VAL A 88 34.92 4.04 -19.55
N ARG A 89 33.99 3.11 -19.33
CA ARG A 89 33.20 2.47 -20.39
C ARG A 89 31.72 2.81 -20.30
N SER A 90 31.41 4.10 -20.29
CA SER A 90 30.02 4.61 -20.27
C SER A 90 29.13 4.01 -21.37
N GLY A 91 29.67 3.65 -22.54
CA GLY A 91 28.91 2.96 -23.60
C GLY A 91 28.27 1.62 -23.18
N MET A 92 28.73 0.99 -22.08
CA MET A 92 28.17 -0.27 -21.57
C MET A 92 26.77 -0.10 -20.97
N TYR A 93 26.31 1.11 -20.66
CA TYR A 93 24.91 1.37 -20.31
C TYR A 93 23.96 0.83 -21.40
N MET A 94 24.32 1.00 -22.66
CA MET A 94 23.48 0.57 -23.79
C MET A 94 23.27 -0.95 -23.80
N TYR A 95 24.27 -1.74 -23.38
CA TYR A 95 24.11 -3.20 -23.29
C TYR A 95 22.94 -3.57 -22.36
N PHE A 96 22.86 -2.96 -21.18
CA PHE A 96 21.79 -3.24 -20.22
C PHE A 96 20.44 -2.67 -20.69
N VAL A 97 20.42 -1.49 -21.33
CA VAL A 97 19.20 -0.92 -21.92
C VAL A 97 18.65 -1.87 -22.99
N PHE A 98 19.48 -2.33 -23.93
CA PHE A 98 19.08 -3.30 -24.94
C PHE A 98 18.60 -4.62 -24.31
N PHE A 99 19.29 -5.13 -23.30
CA PHE A 99 18.86 -6.33 -22.60
C PHE A 99 17.51 -6.16 -21.88
N ILE A 100 17.25 -5.02 -21.24
CA ILE A 100 15.97 -4.76 -20.55
C ILE A 100 14.83 -4.64 -21.57
N VAL A 101 15.03 -3.88 -22.65
CA VAL A 101 14.01 -3.65 -23.67
C VAL A 101 13.75 -4.91 -24.49
N PHE A 102 14.78 -5.60 -24.96
CA PHE A 102 14.60 -6.75 -25.86
C PHE A 102 14.55 -8.08 -25.13
N GLY A 103 15.35 -8.26 -24.08
CA GLY A 103 15.38 -9.48 -23.28
C GLY A 103 14.22 -9.52 -22.30
N ALA A 104 14.19 -8.63 -21.32
CA ALA A 104 13.25 -8.73 -20.20
C ALA A 104 11.80 -8.42 -20.62
N PHE A 105 11.56 -7.30 -21.31
CA PHE A 105 10.20 -6.87 -21.66
C PHE A 105 9.51 -7.83 -22.64
N PHE A 106 10.16 -8.24 -23.74
CA PHE A 106 9.53 -9.19 -24.68
C PHE A 106 9.36 -10.58 -24.08
N THR A 107 10.33 -11.08 -23.32
CA THR A 107 10.21 -12.40 -22.67
C THR A 107 9.05 -12.41 -21.68
N LEU A 108 8.90 -11.35 -20.87
CA LEU A 108 7.80 -11.22 -19.91
C LEU A 108 6.44 -11.15 -20.62
N ASN A 109 6.34 -10.35 -21.70
CA ASN A 109 5.09 -10.24 -22.46
C ASN A 109 4.71 -11.55 -23.15
N LEU A 110 5.67 -12.26 -23.76
CA LEU A 110 5.43 -13.57 -24.37
C LEU A 110 4.99 -14.59 -23.31
N PHE A 111 5.67 -14.61 -22.17
CA PHE A 111 5.33 -15.50 -21.06
C PHE A 111 3.91 -15.25 -20.54
N ILE A 112 3.54 -13.98 -20.31
CA ILE A 112 2.18 -13.60 -19.90
C ILE A 112 1.17 -14.01 -20.99
N GLY A 113 1.48 -13.79 -22.27
CA GLY A 113 0.62 -14.18 -23.38
C GLY A 113 0.30 -15.68 -23.38
N VAL A 114 1.33 -16.52 -23.29
CA VAL A 114 1.20 -17.98 -23.25
C VAL A 114 0.41 -18.43 -22.02
N ILE A 115 0.67 -17.85 -20.85
CA ILE A 115 -0.07 -18.17 -19.62
C ILE A 115 -1.53 -17.80 -19.75
N ILE A 116 -1.86 -16.61 -20.25
CA ILE A 116 -3.25 -16.17 -20.41
C ILE A 116 -3.97 -17.06 -21.41
N GLU A 117 -3.32 -17.46 -22.51
CA GLU A 117 -3.90 -18.38 -23.48
C GLU A 117 -4.17 -19.76 -22.86
N ASN A 118 -3.20 -20.34 -22.15
CA ASN A 118 -3.37 -21.61 -21.45
C ASN A 118 -4.47 -21.53 -20.39
N PHE A 119 -4.52 -20.45 -19.62
CA PHE A 119 -5.55 -20.20 -18.62
C PHE A 119 -6.94 -20.10 -19.27
N ASN A 120 -7.06 -19.39 -20.40
CA ASN A 120 -8.32 -19.32 -21.14
C ASN A 120 -8.75 -20.67 -21.72
N MET A 121 -7.80 -21.50 -22.17
CA MET A 121 -8.07 -22.87 -22.62
C MET A 121 -8.59 -23.73 -21.47
N GLN A 122 -7.91 -23.73 -20.32
CA GLN A 122 -8.36 -24.45 -19.14
C GLN A 122 -9.74 -23.95 -18.68
N LYS A 123 -10.00 -22.65 -18.78
CA LYS A 123 -11.27 -22.03 -18.39
C LYS A 123 -12.42 -22.53 -19.23
N LYS A 124 -12.21 -22.70 -20.55
CA LYS A 124 -13.20 -23.28 -21.46
C LYS A 124 -13.45 -24.76 -21.16
N LYS A 125 -12.39 -25.54 -20.89
CA LYS A 125 -12.50 -26.98 -20.55
C LYS A 125 -13.24 -27.21 -19.25
N ALA A 126 -12.96 -26.38 -18.24
CA ALA A 126 -13.56 -26.46 -16.93
C ALA A 126 -14.93 -25.76 -16.86
N GLY A 127 -15.57 -25.35 -17.96
CA GLY A 127 -16.91 -24.72 -17.91
C GLY A 127 -16.97 -23.27 -17.40
N GLY A 128 -15.88 -22.72 -16.85
CA GLY A 128 -15.79 -21.31 -16.45
C GLY A 128 -14.66 -21.04 -15.46
N SER A 129 -14.42 -19.76 -15.13
CA SER A 129 -13.38 -19.40 -14.14
C SER A 129 -13.77 -19.82 -12.73
N LEU A 130 -15.07 -19.79 -12.44
CA LEU A 130 -15.65 -20.24 -11.17
C LEU A 130 -15.32 -21.71 -10.91
N GLU A 131 -15.40 -22.53 -11.95
CA GLU A 131 -15.22 -23.98 -11.89
C GLU A 131 -13.75 -24.39 -11.83
N MET A 132 -12.86 -23.59 -12.42
CA MET A 132 -11.42 -23.83 -12.35
C MET A 132 -10.80 -23.50 -10.99
N LEU A 133 -11.18 -22.36 -10.39
CA LEU A 133 -10.43 -21.78 -9.26
C LEU A 133 -11.06 -21.98 -7.88
N MET A 134 -12.33 -22.38 -7.81
CA MET A 134 -13.04 -22.48 -6.54
C MET A 134 -13.55 -23.89 -6.27
N THR A 135 -13.50 -24.26 -5.00
CA THR A 135 -14.15 -25.49 -4.48
C THR A 135 -15.67 -25.36 -4.53
N GLU A 136 -16.38 -26.48 -4.55
CA GLU A 136 -17.85 -26.50 -4.60
C GLU A 136 -18.53 -25.68 -3.50
N ASP A 137 -17.98 -25.67 -2.29
CA ASP A 137 -18.54 -24.89 -1.18
C ASP A 137 -18.27 -23.39 -1.34
N GLN A 138 -17.10 -23.00 -1.84
CA GLN A 138 -16.81 -21.61 -2.20
C GLN A 138 -17.73 -21.11 -3.31
N LYS A 139 -18.07 -21.95 -4.31
CA LYS A 139 -19.02 -21.61 -5.38
C LYS A 139 -20.41 -21.29 -4.81
N LYS A 140 -20.90 -22.08 -3.85
CA LYS A 140 -22.18 -21.82 -3.19
C LYS A 140 -22.15 -20.45 -2.49
N TYR A 141 -21.07 -20.15 -1.78
CA TYR A 141 -20.89 -18.87 -1.08
C TYR A 141 -20.82 -17.68 -2.05
N TYR A 142 -20.02 -17.81 -3.12
CA TYR A 142 -19.93 -16.82 -4.20
C TYR A 142 -21.30 -16.52 -4.82
N ASN A 143 -22.07 -17.57 -5.15
CA ASN A 143 -23.41 -17.42 -5.74
C ASN A 143 -24.39 -16.74 -4.78
N ALA A 144 -24.31 -17.03 -3.48
CA ALA A 144 -25.09 -16.32 -2.46
C ALA A 144 -24.69 -14.83 -2.37
N MET A 145 -23.40 -14.53 -2.38
CA MET A 145 -22.90 -13.16 -2.30
C MET A 145 -23.25 -12.36 -3.56
N LYS A 146 -23.14 -12.96 -4.75
CA LYS A 146 -23.59 -12.37 -6.02
C LYS A 146 -25.09 -12.01 -6.00
N LYS A 147 -25.94 -12.86 -5.39
CA LYS A 147 -27.36 -12.55 -5.18
C LYS A 147 -27.57 -11.36 -4.23
N LEU A 148 -26.74 -11.20 -3.18
CA LEU A 148 -26.80 -10.03 -2.30
C LEU A 148 -26.42 -8.72 -3.02
N GLY A 149 -25.52 -8.78 -4.01
CA GLY A 149 -25.17 -7.63 -4.85
C GLY A 149 -26.28 -7.24 -5.84
N SER A 150 -27.12 -8.20 -6.25
CA SER A 150 -28.28 -7.92 -7.08
C SER A 150 -29.31 -7.11 -6.30
N LYS A 151 -29.63 -5.90 -6.77
CA LYS A 151 -30.53 -4.98 -6.07
C LYS A 151 -31.95 -5.54 -6.07
N GLN A 152 -32.34 -6.18 -4.98
CA GLN A 152 -33.77 -6.40 -4.70
C GLN A 152 -34.36 -5.11 -4.12
N PRO A 153 -35.55 -4.67 -4.56
CA PRO A 153 -36.21 -3.50 -3.99
C PRO A 153 -36.53 -3.77 -2.51
N GLN A 154 -35.97 -2.96 -1.62
CA GLN A 154 -36.32 -3.02 -0.21
C GLN A 154 -37.70 -2.39 -0.01
N LYS A 155 -38.56 -3.05 0.80
CA LYS A 155 -39.86 -2.48 1.17
C LYS A 155 -39.64 -1.11 1.85
N PRO A 156 -40.44 -0.08 1.51
CA PRO A 156 -40.31 1.22 2.14
C PRO A 156 -40.57 1.13 3.64
N ILE A 157 -39.83 1.90 4.42
CA ILE A 157 -39.94 1.93 5.88
C ILE A 157 -41.28 2.59 6.25
N PRO A 158 -42.12 1.98 7.11
CA PRO A 158 -43.39 2.56 7.50
C PRO A 158 -43.19 3.87 8.26
N LYS A 159 -44.02 4.86 7.94
CA LYS A 159 -43.97 6.18 8.59
C LYS A 159 -44.38 6.06 10.07
N PRO A 160 -43.67 6.71 11.00
CA PRO A 160 -44.04 6.68 12.42
C PRO A 160 -45.30 7.49 12.69
N LYS A 161 -46.08 7.07 13.70
CA LYS A 161 -47.35 7.71 14.09
C LYS A 161 -47.17 8.94 14.99
N ILE A 162 -46.06 9.02 15.73
CA ILE A 162 -45.80 10.10 16.70
C ILE A 162 -45.22 11.32 15.97
N LYS A 163 -45.75 12.52 16.23
CA LYS A 163 -45.38 13.77 15.53
C LYS A 163 -43.88 14.10 15.62
N ILE A 164 -43.29 14.07 16.81
CA ILE A 164 -41.85 14.33 17.02
C ILE A 164 -41.00 13.31 16.25
N GLN A 165 -41.41 12.05 16.28
CA GLN A 165 -40.73 10.99 15.56
C GLN A 165 -40.84 11.15 14.03
N LEU A 166 -41.99 11.61 13.55
CA LEU A 166 -42.22 11.91 12.14
C LEU A 166 -41.33 13.05 11.65
N LEU A 167 -41.12 14.08 12.47
CA LEU A 167 -40.19 15.16 12.16
C LEU A 167 -38.76 14.63 11.95
N PHE A 168 -38.23 13.86 12.90
CA PHE A 168 -36.90 13.26 12.76
C PHE A 168 -36.82 12.28 11.59
N PHE A 169 -37.86 11.49 11.34
CA PHE A 169 -37.93 10.60 10.18
C PHE A 169 -37.89 11.37 8.85
N GLN A 170 -38.66 12.46 8.72
CA GLN A 170 -38.68 13.29 7.52
C GLN A 170 -37.34 14.01 7.31
N LEU A 171 -36.73 14.54 8.38
CA LEU A 171 -35.43 15.21 8.32
C LEU A 171 -34.32 14.24 7.88
N THR A 172 -34.21 13.09 8.56
CA THR A 172 -33.14 12.10 8.33
C THR A 172 -33.29 11.32 7.03
N THR A 173 -34.50 11.26 6.46
CA THR A 173 -34.74 10.64 5.14
C THR A 173 -34.54 11.64 4.00
N SER A 174 -34.34 12.94 4.28
CA SER A 174 -34.17 13.96 3.25
C SER A 174 -32.78 13.90 2.60
N GLN A 175 -32.73 14.00 1.28
CA GLN A 175 -31.45 14.01 0.54
C GLN A 175 -30.57 15.21 0.92
N LYS A 176 -31.17 16.34 1.31
CA LYS A 176 -30.44 17.53 1.76
C LYS A 176 -29.66 17.26 3.04
N PHE A 177 -30.26 16.50 3.97
CA PHE A 177 -29.58 16.10 5.21
C PHE A 177 -28.41 15.15 4.94
N ASP A 178 -28.58 14.17 4.04
CA ASP A 178 -27.49 13.28 3.64
C ASP A 178 -26.31 14.04 2.98
N ILE A 179 -26.60 15.04 2.14
CA ILE A 179 -25.57 15.90 1.53
C ILE A 179 -24.88 16.76 2.59
N PHE A 180 -25.62 17.31 3.55
CA PHE A 180 -25.05 18.08 4.65
C PHE A 180 -24.05 17.25 5.46
N ILE A 181 -24.43 16.03 5.88
CA ILE A 181 -23.52 15.12 6.61
C ILE A 181 -22.30 14.76 5.75
N MET A 182 -22.47 14.58 4.44
CA MET A 182 -21.36 14.31 3.52
C MET A 182 -20.31 15.45 3.55
N ILE A 183 -20.75 16.69 3.53
CA ILE A 183 -19.86 17.87 3.62
C ILE A 183 -19.13 17.89 4.96
N ILE A 184 -19.82 17.60 6.07
CA ILE A 184 -19.20 17.54 7.40
C ILE A 184 -18.12 16.45 7.48
N ILE A 185 -18.34 15.27 6.87
CA ILE A 185 -17.32 14.21 6.79
C ILE A 185 -16.09 14.68 6.02
N LEU A 186 -16.28 15.38 4.89
CA LEU A 186 -15.17 15.94 4.11
C LEU A 186 -14.38 16.98 4.90
N LEU A 187 -15.07 17.88 5.62
CA LEU A 187 -14.41 18.85 6.49
C LEU A 187 -13.62 18.14 7.62
N ASN A 188 -14.17 17.09 8.22
CA ASN A 188 -13.44 16.31 9.23
C ASN A 188 -12.20 15.62 8.64
N MET A 189 -12.28 15.10 7.42
CA MET A 189 -11.10 14.56 6.72
C MET A 189 -10.02 15.63 6.53
N MET A 190 -10.40 16.85 6.10
CA MET A 190 -9.44 17.95 5.95
C MET A 190 -8.75 18.29 7.26
N THR A 191 -9.47 18.27 8.39
CA THR A 191 -8.84 18.50 9.70
C THR A 191 -7.83 17.43 10.08
N MET A 192 -8.06 16.17 9.70
CA MET A 192 -7.08 15.08 9.89
C MET A 192 -5.86 15.24 8.97
N ALA A 193 -6.03 15.85 7.79
CA ALA A 193 -4.94 16.08 6.85
C ALA A 193 -4.03 17.27 7.24
N ILE A 194 -4.53 18.19 8.07
CA ILE A 194 -3.77 19.34 8.58
C ILE A 194 -2.81 18.93 9.72
N GLU A 195 -3.12 17.86 10.46
CA GLU A 195 -2.26 17.36 11.53
C GLU A 195 -0.86 17.02 10.99
N HIS A 196 0.19 17.63 11.55
CA HIS A 196 1.57 17.41 11.16
C HIS A 196 2.50 17.20 12.36
N TYR A 197 3.68 16.61 12.12
CA TYR A 197 4.71 16.43 13.14
C TYR A 197 5.26 17.79 13.59
N ASP A 198 5.51 17.96 14.90
CA ASP A 198 5.95 19.21 15.53
C ASP A 198 5.07 20.45 15.25
N GLN A 199 3.75 20.29 15.42
CA GLN A 199 2.81 21.41 15.31
C GLN A 199 2.79 22.33 16.53
N SER A 200 2.42 23.60 16.30
CA SER A 200 2.25 24.57 17.39
C SER A 200 1.15 24.12 18.36
N LYS A 201 1.34 24.37 19.66
CA LYS A 201 0.35 24.03 20.70
C LYS A 201 -1.03 24.63 20.42
N THR A 202 -1.07 25.83 19.83
CA THR A 202 -2.33 26.48 19.45
C THR A 202 -3.08 25.69 18.39
N LEU A 203 -2.37 25.17 17.38
CA LEU A 203 -2.97 24.35 16.32
C LEU A 203 -3.49 23.02 16.90
N GLU A 204 -2.71 22.36 17.75
CA GLU A 204 -3.10 21.11 18.41
C GLU A 204 -4.40 21.28 19.23
N ILE A 205 -4.46 22.32 20.07
CA ILE A 205 -5.65 22.63 20.88
C ILE A 205 -6.84 22.98 19.98
N THR A 206 -6.64 23.76 18.93
CA THR A 206 -7.71 24.14 17.99
C THR A 206 -8.29 22.91 17.28
N LEU A 207 -7.42 22.03 16.76
CA LEU A 207 -7.84 20.79 16.10
C LEU A 207 -8.55 19.83 17.07
N PHE A 208 -8.16 19.82 18.34
CA PHE A 208 -8.87 19.05 19.38
C PHE A 208 -10.33 19.51 19.56
N TYR A 209 -10.57 20.80 19.76
CA TYR A 209 -11.94 21.33 19.90
C TYR A 209 -12.78 21.12 18.64
N VAL A 210 -12.18 21.32 17.46
CA VAL A 210 -12.86 21.07 16.18
C VAL A 210 -13.24 19.58 16.04
N ASN A 211 -12.36 18.66 16.47
CA ASN A 211 -12.66 17.23 16.49
C ASN A 211 -13.81 16.86 17.43
N ILE A 212 -13.93 17.51 18.59
CA ILE A 212 -15.07 17.35 19.50
C ILE A 212 -16.37 17.79 18.82
N VAL A 213 -16.38 18.95 18.15
CA VAL A 213 -17.55 19.44 17.41
C VAL A 213 -18.02 18.41 16.38
N PHE A 214 -17.10 17.79 15.63
CA PHE A 214 -17.47 16.71 14.70
C PHE A 214 -18.08 15.49 15.40
N VAL A 215 -17.53 15.05 16.54
CA VAL A 215 -18.10 13.95 17.33
C VAL A 215 -19.52 14.26 17.76
N VAL A 216 -19.77 15.49 18.22
CA VAL A 216 -21.12 15.92 18.63
C VAL A 216 -22.08 15.90 17.44
N ILE A 217 -21.69 16.46 16.28
CA ILE A 217 -22.53 16.46 15.08
C ILE A 217 -22.90 15.03 14.65
N PHE A 218 -21.92 14.11 14.59
CA PHE A 218 -22.17 12.71 14.20
C PHE A 218 -22.98 11.96 15.27
N SER A 219 -22.81 12.28 16.54
CA SER A 219 -23.64 11.72 17.62
C SER A 219 -25.09 12.17 17.50
N CYS A 220 -25.32 13.46 17.24
CA CYS A 220 -26.66 14.01 16.98
C CYS A 220 -27.30 13.36 15.75
N GLU A 221 -26.57 13.23 14.63
CA GLU A 221 -27.02 12.51 13.44
C GLU A 221 -27.48 11.08 13.77
N CYS A 222 -26.66 10.34 14.51
CA CYS A 222 -26.93 8.97 14.91
C CYS A 222 -28.19 8.88 15.79
N VAL A 223 -28.32 9.73 16.80
CA VAL A 223 -29.49 9.78 17.68
C VAL A 223 -30.75 10.14 16.90
N MET A 224 -30.70 11.14 16.01
CA MET A 224 -31.83 11.51 15.17
C MET A 224 -32.29 10.34 14.28
N LYS A 225 -31.36 9.62 13.66
CA LYS A 225 -31.67 8.42 12.85
C LYS A 225 -32.24 7.29 13.70
N LEU A 226 -31.71 7.08 14.90
CA LEU A 226 -32.19 6.03 15.82
C LEU A 226 -33.64 6.30 16.24
N VAL A 227 -33.98 7.55 16.61
CA VAL A 227 -35.33 7.97 16.97
C VAL A 227 -36.28 7.88 15.77
N GLY A 228 -35.85 8.36 14.60
CA GLY A 228 -36.67 8.33 13.38
C GLY A 228 -36.99 6.91 12.89
N LEU A 229 -35.97 6.04 12.79
CA LEU A 229 -36.06 4.73 12.14
C LEU A 229 -36.35 3.55 13.09
N ARG A 230 -36.15 3.72 14.42
CA ARG A 230 -36.32 2.66 15.43
C ARG A 230 -35.57 1.37 15.07
N HIS A 231 -36.23 0.20 15.11
CA HIS A 231 -35.64 -1.08 14.76
C HIS A 231 -35.22 -1.20 13.28
N TYR A 232 -35.78 -0.38 12.37
CA TYR A 232 -35.33 -0.37 10.98
C TYR A 232 -33.92 0.22 10.82
N TYR A 233 -33.44 1.00 11.81
CA TYR A 233 -32.07 1.49 11.85
C TYR A 233 -31.06 0.33 11.77
N PHE A 234 -31.23 -0.70 12.62
CA PHE A 234 -30.32 -1.84 12.71
C PHE A 234 -30.45 -2.85 11.55
N LYS A 235 -31.52 -2.76 10.75
CA LYS A 235 -31.67 -3.59 9.55
C LYS A 235 -30.77 -3.14 8.40
N GLN A 236 -30.33 -1.88 8.39
CA GLN A 236 -29.50 -1.34 7.33
C GLN A 236 -28.01 -1.39 7.73
N PRO A 237 -27.16 -2.17 7.05
CA PRO A 237 -25.76 -2.36 7.44
C PRO A 237 -24.96 -1.06 7.53
N TRP A 238 -25.22 -0.11 6.63
CA TRP A 238 -24.57 1.20 6.64
C TRP A 238 -24.89 2.04 7.87
N ASN A 239 -26.09 1.90 8.44
CA ASN A 239 -26.46 2.59 9.66
C ASN A 239 -25.83 1.90 10.88
N VAL A 240 -25.71 0.56 10.88
CA VAL A 240 -24.98 -0.17 11.93
C VAL A 240 -23.49 0.20 11.91
N PHE A 241 -22.87 0.29 10.73
CA PHE A 241 -21.50 0.77 10.58
C PHE A 241 -21.33 2.19 11.13
N ASP A 242 -22.23 3.09 10.76
CA ASP A 242 -22.28 4.47 11.25
C ASP A 242 -22.33 4.53 12.79
N PHE A 243 -23.23 3.74 13.40
CA PHE A 243 -23.37 3.57 14.85
C PHE A 243 -22.08 3.13 15.53
N VAL A 244 -21.43 2.09 15.02
CA VAL A 244 -20.16 1.57 15.56
C VAL A 244 -19.08 2.64 15.50
N VAL A 245 -19.00 3.40 14.40
CA VAL A 245 -18.03 4.49 14.26
C VAL A 245 -18.31 5.66 15.22
N VAL A 246 -19.59 5.98 15.49
CA VAL A 246 -19.93 7.00 16.50
C VAL A 246 -19.54 6.52 17.89
N ILE A 247 -19.87 5.28 18.28
CA ILE A 247 -19.52 4.74 19.59
C ILE A 247 -18.01 4.71 19.78
N SER A 248 -17.26 4.17 18.80
CA SER A 248 -15.80 4.12 18.90
C SER A 248 -15.19 5.52 18.99
N SER A 249 -15.79 6.51 18.31
CA SER A 249 -15.39 7.92 18.40
C SER A 249 -15.64 8.54 19.77
N VAL A 250 -16.80 8.29 20.37
CA VAL A 250 -17.15 8.81 21.70
C VAL A 250 -16.26 8.18 22.76
N LEU A 251 -16.08 6.85 22.71
CA LEU A 251 -15.16 6.14 23.59
C LEU A 251 -13.74 6.68 23.42
N ALA A 252 -13.26 6.84 22.19
CA ALA A 252 -11.94 7.38 21.92
C ALA A 252 -11.74 8.76 22.56
N THR A 253 -12.66 9.70 22.36
CA THR A 253 -12.56 11.05 22.96
C THR A 253 -12.66 11.00 24.48
N ALA A 254 -13.58 10.21 25.05
CA ALA A 254 -13.77 10.11 26.50
C ALA A 254 -12.57 9.46 27.22
N PHE A 255 -12.00 8.39 26.65
CA PHE A 255 -10.84 7.71 27.22
C PHE A 255 -9.56 8.55 27.10
N LEU A 256 -9.34 9.22 25.96
CA LEU A 256 -8.14 10.04 25.75
C LEU A 256 -8.09 11.25 26.70
N ASP A 257 -9.25 11.88 26.97
CA ASP A 257 -9.34 13.09 27.80
C ASP A 257 -9.21 12.78 29.31
N GLN A 258 -9.78 11.67 29.78
CA GLN A 258 -9.60 11.24 31.17
C GLN A 258 -8.15 10.87 31.50
N THR A 259 -7.32 10.49 30.53
CA THR A 259 -5.93 10.08 30.78
C THR A 259 -5.00 11.28 31.04
N GLU A 260 -5.35 12.50 30.58
CA GLU A 260 -4.60 13.72 30.95
C GLU A 260 -4.92 14.17 32.38
N HIS A 261 -6.13 13.89 32.88
CA HIS A 261 -6.54 14.23 34.26
C HIS A 261 -6.29 13.12 35.29
N MET A 262 -6.23 11.84 34.88
CA MET A 262 -5.96 10.69 35.75
C MET A 262 -4.58 10.11 35.44
N LYS A 263 -3.54 10.60 36.13
CA LYS A 263 -2.15 10.11 36.02
C LYS A 263 -1.93 8.66 36.53
N ASP A 264 -2.96 8.01 37.06
CA ASP A 264 -2.81 6.75 37.82
C ASP A 264 -3.21 5.48 37.04
N LEU A 265 -3.64 5.59 35.77
CA LEU A 265 -3.87 4.43 34.92
C LEU A 265 -2.68 4.22 33.98
N PRO A 266 -1.91 3.11 34.08
CA PRO A 266 -0.78 2.81 33.21
C PRO A 266 -1.29 2.33 31.84
N ILE A 267 -1.84 3.24 31.04
CA ILE A 267 -2.24 2.94 29.66
C ILE A 267 -1.00 3.05 28.78
N SER A 268 -0.67 1.98 28.06
CA SER A 268 0.47 2.00 27.14
C SER A 268 0.26 3.06 26.04
N PRO A 269 1.30 3.85 25.70
CA PRO A 269 1.23 4.83 24.59
C PRO A 269 0.78 4.20 23.26
N THR A 270 0.99 2.89 23.09
CA THR A 270 0.55 2.11 21.94
C THR A 270 -0.99 2.01 21.84
N LEU A 271 -1.70 1.85 22.95
CA LEU A 271 -3.17 1.81 22.96
C LEU A 271 -3.78 3.15 22.53
N LEU A 272 -3.19 4.27 22.99
CA LEU A 272 -3.61 5.61 22.59
C LEU A 272 -3.47 5.82 21.07
N ARG A 273 -2.40 5.26 20.46
CA ARG A 273 -2.21 5.29 19.00
C ARG A 273 -3.29 4.49 18.27
N VAL A 274 -3.65 3.31 18.74
CA VAL A 274 -4.70 2.47 18.13
C VAL A 274 -6.08 3.14 18.21
N VAL A 275 -6.39 3.75 19.36
CA VAL A 275 -7.65 4.49 19.56
C VAL A 275 -7.78 5.65 18.54
N ARG A 276 -6.67 6.35 18.26
CA ARG A 276 -6.62 7.38 17.22
C ARG A 276 -6.84 6.86 15.80
N VAL A 277 -6.69 5.57 15.51
CA VAL A 277 -6.97 5.01 14.16
C VAL A 277 -8.48 4.90 13.92
N PHE A 278 -9.28 4.65 14.94
CA PHE A 278 -10.75 4.51 14.77
C PHE A 278 -11.42 5.77 14.21
N ARG A 279 -10.87 6.96 14.46
CA ARG A 279 -11.38 8.21 13.87
C ARG A 279 -11.29 8.23 12.34
N VAL A 280 -10.31 7.52 11.75
CA VAL A 280 -10.18 7.34 10.29
C VAL A 280 -11.36 6.55 9.72
N GLY A 281 -12.00 5.69 10.53
CA GLY A 281 -13.19 4.93 10.13
C GLY A 281 -14.37 5.81 9.66
N ARG A 282 -14.42 7.09 10.07
CA ARG A 282 -15.42 8.05 9.59
C ARG A 282 -15.31 8.32 8.09
N ILE A 283 -14.10 8.30 7.53
CA ILE A 283 -13.85 8.49 6.09
C ILE A 283 -14.54 7.39 5.26
N LEU A 284 -14.61 6.17 5.79
CA LEU A 284 -15.27 5.05 5.11
C LEU A 284 -16.78 5.29 4.92
N ARG A 285 -17.39 6.23 5.65
CA ARG A 285 -18.79 6.63 5.43
C ARG A 285 -19.00 7.26 4.05
N LEU A 286 -17.96 7.84 3.42
CA LEU A 286 -18.03 8.35 2.04
C LEU A 286 -18.36 7.24 1.03
N VAL A 287 -17.93 6.01 1.31
CA VAL A 287 -18.18 4.83 0.45
C VAL A 287 -19.68 4.55 0.29
N LYS A 288 -20.50 4.88 1.30
CA LYS A 288 -21.96 4.72 1.25
C LYS A 288 -22.57 5.46 0.04
N SER A 289 -22.10 6.67 -0.23
CA SER A 289 -22.63 7.55 -1.27
C SER A 289 -21.94 7.37 -2.63
N ALA A 290 -20.69 6.91 -2.63
CA ALA A 290 -19.93 6.64 -3.83
C ALA A 290 -20.33 5.29 -4.48
N LYS A 291 -21.40 5.31 -5.29
CA LYS A 291 -21.93 4.11 -5.98
C LYS A 291 -20.85 3.35 -6.77
N GLY A 292 -19.96 4.05 -7.49
CA GLY A 292 -18.88 3.45 -8.28
C GLY A 292 -17.87 2.70 -7.40
N ILE A 293 -17.38 3.35 -6.33
CA ILE A 293 -16.45 2.74 -5.37
C ILE A 293 -17.08 1.49 -4.74
N ARG A 294 -18.36 1.54 -4.36
CA ARG A 294 -19.05 0.38 -3.80
C ARG A 294 -19.11 -0.80 -4.78
N THR A 295 -19.32 -0.55 -6.07
CA THR A 295 -19.30 -1.61 -7.08
C THR A 295 -17.90 -2.24 -7.18
N LEU A 296 -16.83 -1.42 -7.18
CA LEU A 296 -15.46 -1.92 -7.22
C LEU A 296 -15.10 -2.73 -5.95
N LEU A 297 -15.44 -2.23 -4.77
CA LEU A 297 -15.22 -2.94 -3.51
C LEU A 297 -16.03 -4.24 -3.43
N PHE A 298 -17.25 -4.25 -3.98
CA PHE A 298 -18.05 -5.46 -4.07
C PHE A 298 -17.40 -6.48 -5.02
N SER A 299 -16.88 -6.05 -6.17
CA SER A 299 -16.13 -6.94 -7.09
C SER A 299 -14.80 -7.43 -6.51
N LEU A 300 -14.20 -6.71 -5.55
CA LEU A 300 -13.00 -7.18 -4.84
C LEU A 300 -13.34 -8.23 -3.78
N ALA A 301 -14.50 -8.09 -3.13
CA ALA A 301 -14.93 -8.99 -2.08
C ALA A 301 -15.58 -10.30 -2.60
N VAL A 302 -16.03 -10.30 -3.85
CA VAL A 302 -16.75 -11.40 -4.53
C VAL A 302 -15.89 -12.01 -5.62
#